data_AF-A0A160HLE2-F1
#
_entry.id   AF-A0A160HLE2-F1
#
_cell.length_a   1.000
_cell.length_b   1.000
_cell.length_c   1.000
_cell.angle_alpha   90.00
_cell.angle_beta   90.00
_cell.angle_gamma   90.00
#
_symmetry.space_group_name_H-M   'P 1'
#
loop_
_entity.id
_entity.type
_entity.pdbx_description
1 polymer ?
#
loop_
_entity_poly.entity_id
_entity_poly.type
_entity_poly.pdbx_seq_one_letter_code
_entity_poly.pdbx_strand_id
1 'polypeptide(L)'
;MTLSRGIYHIENAGVPVAIDLYNGSSADGTAIKGWSFGDGTKLNWNQLWLVEPVAGKTDTFTVRSLIAGSYMDLAGGSSDNQTPITGSQRTGTNQEWIIKYSADNKSYKMMNSASGTFADLYNGGSLDGTPIYGWQGDFNNNQPHQCWFFKRMSLSSAQVNAVIKNNPHLSTQYKGYQTDGEYLILPPYLWQEIWNTTGLSKGNKKWRREIFDCDDFALVMKSAIAEWGAEKWRADGFAVFCGLMLGTKPGAAHAYNFTISDDYTKVVFFEPQTNKFMDDIGCNAYLAYF
;
A
#
# COMPACT_ATOMS: atom_id res chain seq x y z
N MET A 1 4.49 -19.27 -7.32
CA MET A 1 3.29 -18.69 -6.68
C MET A 1 2.79 -17.56 -7.56
N THR A 2 1.49 -17.34 -7.62
CA THR A 2 0.91 -16.20 -8.35
C THR A 2 1.06 -14.95 -7.50
N LEU A 3 1.18 -13.76 -8.11
CA LEU A 3 1.17 -12.51 -7.36
C LEU A 3 -0.17 -12.39 -6.60
N SER A 4 -0.12 -11.98 -5.33
CA SER A 4 -1.34 -11.77 -4.54
C SER A 4 -1.96 -10.40 -4.83
N ARG A 5 -3.26 -10.25 -4.55
CA ARG A 5 -3.86 -8.91 -4.44
C ARG A 5 -3.09 -8.07 -3.41
N GLY A 6 -2.93 -6.79 -3.67
CA GLY A 6 -2.32 -5.87 -2.71
C GLY A 6 -1.87 -4.57 -3.34
N ILE A 7 -1.27 -3.72 -2.51
CA ILE A 7 -0.66 -2.47 -2.92
C ILE A 7 0.84 -2.70 -3.05
N TYR A 8 1.40 -2.25 -4.15
CA TYR A 8 2.80 -2.47 -4.49
C TYR A 8 3.48 -1.17 -4.89
N HIS A 9 4.73 -1.04 -4.46
CA HIS A 9 5.72 -0.20 -5.09
C HIS A 9 6.46 -1.06 -6.13
N ILE A 10 6.42 -0.65 -7.40
CA ILE A 10 6.89 -1.48 -8.52
C ILE A 10 8.20 -0.88 -9.05
N GLU A 11 9.32 -1.56 -8.81
CA GLU A 11 10.67 -1.08 -9.10
C GLU A 11 11.29 -1.82 -10.26
N ASN A 12 12.03 -1.14 -11.14
CA ASN A 12 12.79 -1.82 -12.18
C ASN A 12 13.91 -2.68 -11.55
N ALA A 13 14.16 -3.87 -12.13
CA ALA A 13 15.15 -4.79 -11.60
C ALA A 13 16.61 -4.44 -11.97
N GLY A 14 16.82 -3.58 -12.97
CA GLY A 14 18.14 -3.18 -13.46
C GLY A 14 18.63 -1.83 -12.93
N VAL A 15 17.72 -0.89 -12.66
CA VAL A 15 18.05 0.49 -12.22
C VAL A 15 17.09 0.97 -11.13
N PRO A 16 17.51 1.89 -10.22
CA PRO A 16 16.74 2.30 -9.05
C PRO A 16 15.65 3.33 -9.37
N VAL A 17 14.73 2.96 -10.28
CA VAL A 17 13.53 3.73 -10.60
C VAL A 17 12.29 2.87 -10.44
N ALA A 18 11.18 3.48 -10.06
CA ALA A 18 9.88 2.85 -9.93
C ALA A 18 8.94 3.29 -11.06
N ILE A 19 7.89 2.51 -11.26
CA ILE A 19 6.76 2.89 -12.12
C ILE A 19 6.03 4.05 -11.43
N ASP A 20 6.05 5.21 -12.07
CA ASP A 20 5.49 6.47 -11.59
C ASP A 20 4.39 6.95 -12.53
N LEU A 21 3.25 7.33 -11.97
CA LEU A 21 2.24 8.09 -12.72
C LEU A 21 2.59 9.58 -12.66
N TYR A 22 2.96 10.15 -13.81
CA TYR A 22 3.55 11.49 -13.86
C TYR A 22 2.69 12.55 -13.14
N ASN A 23 3.30 13.22 -12.16
CA ASN A 23 2.67 14.21 -11.27
C ASN A 23 1.42 13.71 -10.50
N GLY A 24 1.17 12.40 -10.44
CA GLY A 24 -0.02 11.83 -9.81
C GLY A 24 -1.33 12.28 -10.47
N SER A 25 -1.28 12.72 -11.73
CA SER A 25 -2.43 13.31 -12.44
C SER A 25 -3.50 12.26 -12.73
N SER A 26 -4.76 12.61 -12.49
CA SER A 26 -5.92 11.78 -12.83
C SER A 26 -6.45 11.99 -14.25
N ALA A 27 -5.78 12.80 -15.07
CA ALA A 27 -6.18 13.02 -16.45
C ALA A 27 -5.89 11.78 -17.31
N ASP A 28 -6.80 11.45 -18.22
CA ASP A 28 -6.58 10.33 -19.16
C ASP A 28 -5.36 10.58 -20.04
N GLY A 29 -4.61 9.51 -20.30
CA GLY A 29 -3.35 9.59 -21.05
C GLY A 29 -2.19 10.17 -20.24
N THR A 30 -2.33 10.36 -18.92
CA THR A 30 -1.19 10.77 -18.07
C THR A 30 -0.07 9.74 -18.22
N ALA A 31 1.12 10.20 -18.59
CA ALA A 31 2.23 9.30 -18.87
C ALA A 31 2.65 8.49 -17.62
N ILE A 32 2.96 7.20 -17.82
CA ILE A 32 3.63 6.38 -16.83
C ILE A 32 5.11 6.29 -17.21
N LYS A 33 5.99 6.56 -16.24
CA LYS A 33 7.43 6.72 -16.45
C LYS A 33 8.24 6.05 -15.35
N GLY A 34 9.51 5.79 -15.61
CA GLY A 34 10.50 5.50 -14.59
C GLY A 34 10.84 6.78 -13.83
N TRP A 35 10.77 6.73 -12.51
CA TRP A 35 11.17 7.83 -11.64
C TRP A 35 11.93 7.30 -10.43
N SER A 36 12.96 8.02 -9.99
CA SER A 36 13.68 7.70 -8.77
C SER A 36 12.75 7.67 -7.55
N PHE A 37 13.10 6.88 -6.56
CA PHE A 37 12.39 6.82 -5.28
C PHE A 37 13.36 7.12 -4.15
N GLY A 38 12.83 7.62 -3.03
CA GLY A 38 13.63 7.94 -1.85
C GLY A 38 14.24 6.70 -1.20
N ASP A 39 14.96 6.91 -0.10
CA ASP A 39 15.58 5.87 0.74
C ASP A 39 14.58 4.98 1.52
N GLY A 40 13.28 5.07 1.22
CA GLY A 40 12.21 4.37 1.91
C GLY A 40 11.69 5.07 3.16
N THR A 41 12.25 6.22 3.55
CA THR A 41 11.78 6.97 4.74
C THR A 41 10.51 7.75 4.49
N LYS A 42 10.16 8.02 3.22
CA LYS A 42 8.97 8.74 2.79
C LYS A 42 8.14 7.92 1.82
N LEU A 43 6.84 8.12 1.86
CA LEU A 43 5.90 7.51 0.94
C LEU A 43 6.06 8.11 -0.46
N ASN A 44 6.25 7.25 -1.47
CA ASN A 44 6.30 7.68 -2.88
C ASN A 44 4.89 7.75 -3.46
N TRP A 45 4.22 8.88 -3.28
CA TRP A 45 2.79 9.09 -3.56
C TRP A 45 2.31 8.64 -4.95
N ASN A 46 3.11 8.89 -5.98
CA ASN A 46 2.74 8.61 -7.39
C ASN A 46 3.14 7.20 -7.85
N GLN A 47 3.74 6.41 -6.96
CA GLN A 47 4.41 5.13 -7.28
C GLN A 47 3.77 3.95 -6.54
N LEU A 48 2.57 4.15 -5.98
CA LEU A 48 1.80 3.11 -5.33
C LEU A 48 0.68 2.61 -6.23
N TRP A 49 0.64 1.29 -6.42
CA TRP A 49 -0.25 0.62 -7.35
C TRP A 49 -1.05 -0.46 -6.64
N LEU A 50 -2.36 -0.36 -6.66
CA LEU A 50 -3.27 -1.42 -6.27
C LEU A 50 -3.33 -2.44 -7.42
N VAL A 51 -2.89 -3.65 -7.15
CA VAL A 51 -2.87 -4.77 -8.10
C VAL A 51 -4.01 -5.72 -7.74
N GLU A 52 -5.00 -5.81 -8.62
CA GLU A 52 -6.23 -6.57 -8.37
C GLU A 52 -6.43 -7.69 -9.40
N PRO A 53 -6.72 -8.93 -8.98
CA PRO A 53 -6.93 -10.02 -9.90
C PRO A 53 -8.21 -9.81 -10.71
N VAL A 54 -8.14 -10.10 -12.00
CA VAL A 54 -9.30 -10.10 -12.89
C VAL A 54 -10.03 -11.43 -12.75
N ALA A 55 -11.30 -11.38 -12.34
CA ALA A 55 -12.10 -12.56 -12.09
C ALA A 55 -12.13 -13.51 -13.31
N GLY A 56 -11.87 -14.80 -13.06
CA GLY A 56 -11.87 -15.84 -14.10
C GLY A 56 -10.63 -15.84 -15.01
N LYS A 57 -9.62 -14.99 -14.78
CA LYS A 57 -8.39 -14.94 -15.58
C LYS A 57 -7.15 -15.21 -14.72
N THR A 58 -6.46 -16.31 -15.00
CA THR A 58 -5.23 -16.71 -14.28
C THR A 58 -4.12 -15.69 -14.47
N ASP A 59 -3.43 -15.34 -13.39
CA ASP A 59 -2.29 -14.40 -13.37
C ASP A 59 -2.57 -13.03 -14.00
N THR A 60 -3.83 -12.66 -14.19
CA THR A 60 -4.22 -11.44 -14.89
C THR A 60 -4.75 -10.43 -13.89
N PHE A 61 -4.25 -9.20 -13.96
CA PHE A 61 -4.52 -8.16 -12.99
C PHE A 61 -4.86 -6.84 -13.67
N THR A 62 -5.63 -6.00 -12.98
CA THR A 62 -5.59 -4.56 -13.21
C THR A 62 -4.55 -3.93 -12.29
N VAL A 63 -3.88 -2.89 -12.76
CA VAL A 63 -2.88 -2.14 -11.99
C VAL A 63 -3.34 -0.69 -11.88
N ARG A 64 -3.80 -0.26 -10.70
CA ARG A 64 -4.49 1.02 -10.49
C ARG A 64 -3.66 1.94 -9.60
N SER A 65 -3.45 3.17 -10.03
CA SER A 65 -2.75 4.18 -9.23
C SER A 65 -3.57 4.55 -7.99
N LEU A 66 -2.96 4.51 -6.80
CA LEU A 66 -3.65 4.92 -5.57
C LEU A 66 -4.04 6.40 -5.57
N ILE A 67 -3.11 7.27 -6.00
CA ILE A 67 -3.30 8.73 -5.97
C ILE A 67 -4.31 9.22 -7.00
N ALA A 68 -4.32 8.62 -8.19
CA ALA A 68 -5.15 9.08 -9.30
C ALA A 68 -6.45 8.28 -9.47
N GLY A 69 -6.49 7.02 -9.03
CA GLY A 69 -7.60 6.10 -9.29
C GLY A 69 -7.67 5.59 -10.72
N SER A 70 -6.79 6.06 -11.61
CA SER A 70 -6.68 5.60 -13.00
C SER A 70 -5.90 4.29 -13.12
N TYR A 71 -6.16 3.54 -14.19
CA TYR A 71 -5.56 2.24 -14.47
C TYR A 71 -4.39 2.38 -15.43
N MET A 72 -3.37 1.53 -15.26
CA MET A 72 -2.28 1.36 -16.21
C MET A 72 -2.84 0.80 -17.52
N ASP A 73 -2.72 1.59 -18.58
CA ASP A 73 -3.33 1.41 -19.89
C ASP A 73 -2.25 1.40 -20.96
N LEU A 74 -2.24 0.34 -21.77
CA LEU A 74 -1.47 0.33 -23.01
C LEU A 74 -2.29 0.99 -24.11
N ALA A 75 -1.81 2.11 -24.65
CA ALA A 75 -2.56 2.95 -25.59
C ALA A 75 -3.10 2.14 -26.78
N GLY A 76 -4.43 2.07 -26.88
CA GLY A 76 -5.15 1.35 -27.94
C GLY A 76 -4.94 -0.18 -27.95
N GLY A 77 -4.22 -0.74 -26.98
CA GLY A 77 -3.84 -2.16 -26.99
C GLY A 77 -2.93 -2.53 -28.17
N SER A 78 -2.16 -1.59 -28.72
CA SER A 78 -1.25 -1.87 -29.85
C SER A 78 -0.12 -2.82 -29.44
N SER A 79 0.30 -3.68 -30.38
CA SER A 79 1.47 -4.56 -30.25
C SER A 79 2.76 -3.97 -30.82
N ASP A 80 2.71 -2.72 -31.30
CA ASP A 80 3.88 -1.99 -31.77
C ASP A 80 4.82 -1.67 -30.61
N ASN A 81 6.13 -1.78 -30.84
CA ASN A 81 7.12 -1.30 -29.88
C ASN A 81 6.96 0.22 -29.68
N GLN A 82 7.28 0.68 -28.47
CA GLN A 82 7.11 2.09 -28.06
C GLN A 82 5.64 2.53 -27.96
N THR A 83 4.69 1.59 -27.88
CA THR A 83 3.30 1.94 -27.56
C THR A 83 3.24 2.55 -26.15
N PRO A 84 2.69 3.78 -25.98
CA PRO A 84 2.61 4.43 -24.67
C PRO A 84 1.88 3.61 -23.62
N ILE A 85 2.46 3.53 -22.42
CA ILE A 85 1.76 3.10 -21.21
C ILE A 85 1.37 4.36 -20.41
N THR A 86 0.09 4.49 -20.07
CA THR A 86 -0.49 5.70 -19.47
C THR A 86 -1.46 5.35 -18.34
N GLY A 87 -1.83 6.33 -17.53
CA GLY A 87 -2.99 6.26 -16.64
C GLY A 87 -4.25 6.70 -17.37
N SER A 88 -5.29 5.85 -17.36
CA SER A 88 -6.60 6.18 -17.94
C SER A 88 -7.77 5.58 -17.13
N GLN A 89 -8.98 6.11 -17.30
CA GLN A 89 -10.21 5.51 -16.76
C GLN A 89 -10.41 4.08 -17.26
N ARG A 90 -11.14 3.24 -16.51
CA ARG A 90 -11.34 1.82 -16.86
C ARG A 90 -12.10 1.66 -18.17
N THR A 91 -11.52 0.97 -19.17
CA THR A 91 -12.13 0.77 -20.50
C THR A 91 -12.16 -0.68 -20.96
N GLY A 92 -11.04 -1.42 -20.95
CA GLY A 92 -11.00 -2.75 -21.58
C GLY A 92 -9.75 -3.60 -21.31
N THR A 93 -9.50 -4.58 -22.17
CA THR A 93 -8.42 -5.58 -22.01
C THR A 93 -7.02 -4.99 -22.14
N ASN A 94 -6.88 -3.81 -22.74
CA ASN A 94 -5.62 -3.06 -22.80
C ASN A 94 -5.15 -2.53 -21.43
N GLN A 95 -5.95 -2.73 -20.38
CA GLN A 95 -5.63 -2.40 -18.98
C GLN A 95 -5.52 -3.64 -18.09
N GLU A 96 -5.55 -4.83 -18.71
CA GLU A 96 -5.33 -6.09 -18.03
C GLU A 96 -3.89 -6.54 -18.32
N TRP A 97 -3.22 -6.98 -17.27
CA TRP A 97 -1.81 -7.34 -17.29
C TRP A 97 -1.64 -8.75 -16.75
N ILE A 98 -1.06 -9.63 -17.57
CA ILE A 98 -0.59 -10.94 -17.12
C ILE A 98 0.74 -10.73 -16.40
N ILE A 99 0.77 -10.97 -15.09
CA ILE A 99 1.93 -10.72 -14.24
C ILE A 99 2.44 -12.04 -13.69
N LYS A 100 3.65 -12.42 -14.11
CA LYS A 100 4.30 -13.68 -13.74
C LYS A 100 5.76 -13.44 -13.40
N TYR A 101 6.36 -14.39 -12.69
CA TYR A 101 7.79 -14.38 -12.43
C TYR A 101 8.62 -14.28 -13.73
N SER A 102 9.76 -13.59 -13.65
CA SER A 102 10.85 -13.68 -14.63
C SER A 102 11.43 -15.09 -14.66
N ALA A 103 12.21 -15.41 -15.70
CA ALA A 103 12.74 -16.75 -15.90
C ALA A 103 13.61 -17.26 -14.73
N ASP A 104 14.25 -16.36 -13.97
CA ASP A 104 15.02 -16.70 -12.76
C ASP A 104 14.22 -16.69 -11.44
N ASN A 105 12.91 -16.42 -11.49
CA ASN A 105 12.01 -16.29 -10.33
C ASN A 105 12.42 -15.23 -9.30
N LYS A 106 13.23 -14.22 -9.67
CA LYS A 106 13.63 -13.14 -8.75
C LYS A 106 12.77 -11.89 -8.88
N SER A 107 12.23 -11.64 -10.06
CA SER A 107 11.41 -10.47 -10.38
C SER A 107 10.14 -10.90 -11.11
N TYR A 108 9.33 -9.96 -11.55
CA TYR A 108 8.14 -10.20 -12.36
C TYR A 108 8.28 -9.53 -13.72
N LYS A 109 7.55 -10.05 -14.70
CA LYS A 109 7.29 -9.38 -15.98
C LYS A 109 5.79 -9.11 -16.09
N MET A 110 5.43 -7.99 -16.71
CA MET A 110 4.05 -7.56 -16.90
C MET A 110 3.74 -7.53 -18.40
N MET A 111 2.93 -8.47 -18.87
CA MET A 111 2.52 -8.56 -20.28
C MET A 111 1.08 -8.04 -20.43
N ASN A 112 0.85 -7.15 -21.37
CA ASN A 112 -0.49 -6.66 -21.66
C ASN A 112 -1.35 -7.77 -22.29
N SER A 113 -2.56 -7.99 -21.77
CA SER A 113 -3.45 -9.05 -22.24
C SER A 113 -3.97 -8.83 -23.65
N ALA A 114 -4.08 -7.58 -24.12
CA ALA A 114 -4.57 -7.28 -25.47
C ALA A 114 -3.49 -7.46 -26.54
N SER A 115 -2.26 -7.02 -26.27
CA SER A 115 -1.22 -6.94 -27.29
C SER A 115 -0.12 -8.01 -27.19
N GLY A 116 0.04 -8.65 -26.03
CA GLY A 116 1.14 -9.57 -25.77
C GLY A 116 2.52 -8.90 -25.60
N THR A 117 2.58 -7.57 -25.60
CA THR A 117 3.80 -6.81 -25.30
C THR A 117 3.98 -6.60 -23.80
N PHE A 118 5.21 -6.30 -23.38
CA PHE A 118 5.61 -6.16 -21.99
C PHE A 118 5.82 -4.71 -21.60
N ALA A 119 5.57 -4.37 -20.34
CA ALA A 119 5.99 -3.09 -19.77
C ALA A 119 7.52 -3.02 -19.72
N ASP A 120 8.09 -2.09 -20.48
CA ASP A 120 9.52 -1.95 -20.75
C ASP A 120 9.99 -0.55 -20.36
N LEU A 121 10.99 -0.46 -19.49
CA LEU A 121 11.69 0.78 -19.19
C LEU A 121 12.65 1.12 -20.34
N TYR A 122 12.30 2.15 -21.10
CA TYR A 122 12.96 2.45 -22.37
C TYR A 122 14.49 2.57 -22.22
N ASN A 123 15.22 1.72 -22.95
CA ASN A 123 16.69 1.61 -22.91
C ASN A 123 17.29 1.41 -21.50
N GLY A 124 16.51 0.96 -20.51
CA GLY A 124 16.99 0.81 -19.14
C GLY A 124 17.41 2.12 -18.47
N GLY A 125 16.84 3.25 -18.89
CA GLY A 125 17.21 4.57 -18.38
C GLY A 125 16.92 4.73 -16.88
N SER A 126 17.89 5.27 -16.14
CA SER A 126 17.79 5.52 -14.69
C SER A 126 17.40 6.96 -14.34
N LEU A 127 17.15 7.81 -15.33
CA LEU A 127 16.79 9.21 -15.12
C LEU A 127 15.28 9.35 -14.89
N ASP A 128 14.92 10.32 -14.06
CA ASP A 128 13.54 10.72 -13.84
C ASP A 128 12.86 11.07 -15.17
N GLY A 129 11.72 10.44 -15.40
CA GLY A 129 10.93 10.62 -16.60
C GLY A 129 11.33 9.72 -17.78
N THR A 130 12.20 8.73 -17.57
CA THR A 130 12.46 7.68 -18.56
C THR A 130 11.14 7.03 -18.97
N PRO A 131 10.77 6.99 -20.26
CA PRO A 131 9.48 6.44 -20.67
C PRO A 131 9.33 4.95 -20.34
N ILE A 132 8.11 4.53 -20.05
CA ILE A 132 7.73 3.12 -19.99
C ILE A 132 6.77 2.84 -21.14
N TYR A 133 7.10 1.85 -21.95
CA TYR A 133 6.37 1.50 -23.17
C TYR A 133 5.95 0.03 -23.18
N GLY A 134 4.97 -0.29 -24.03
CA GLY A 134 4.79 -1.65 -24.53
C GLY A 134 5.94 -2.01 -25.49
N TRP A 135 6.58 -3.14 -25.23
CA TRP A 135 7.64 -3.67 -26.08
C TRP A 135 7.54 -5.18 -26.23
N GLN A 136 7.91 -5.71 -27.39
CA GLN A 136 7.99 -7.14 -27.63
C GLN A 136 8.92 -7.83 -26.61
N GLY A 137 8.54 -9.03 -26.18
CA GLY A 137 9.32 -9.76 -25.20
C GLY A 137 8.81 -11.18 -25.01
N ASP A 138 9.40 -11.87 -24.05
CA ASP A 138 9.01 -13.22 -23.67
C ASP A 138 9.21 -13.44 -22.16
N PHE A 139 8.49 -14.38 -21.55
CA PHE A 139 8.65 -14.73 -20.13
C PHE A 139 9.90 -15.58 -19.83
N ASN A 140 10.61 -16.06 -20.85
CA ASN A 140 11.71 -17.02 -20.75
C ASN A 140 13.10 -16.37 -20.72
N ASN A 141 13.16 -15.03 -20.71
CA ASN A 141 14.36 -14.25 -20.56
C ASN A 141 14.30 -13.34 -19.32
N ASN A 142 15.47 -12.80 -18.95
CA ASN A 142 15.62 -11.86 -17.83
C ASN A 142 16.13 -10.51 -18.32
N GLN A 143 15.63 -9.98 -19.45
CA GLN A 143 15.96 -8.65 -19.93
C GLN A 143 15.58 -7.60 -18.86
N PRO A 144 16.54 -6.94 -18.19
CA PRO A 144 16.26 -6.07 -17.03
C PRO A 144 15.27 -4.93 -17.30
N HIS A 145 15.14 -4.46 -18.54
CA HIS A 145 14.20 -3.38 -18.88
C HIS A 145 12.73 -3.80 -18.66
N GLN A 146 12.44 -5.11 -18.74
CA GLN A 146 11.10 -5.68 -18.62
C GLN A 146 10.90 -6.46 -17.31
N CYS A 147 11.87 -6.37 -16.40
CA CYS A 147 11.86 -7.06 -15.12
C CYS A 147 11.58 -6.06 -13.99
N TRP A 148 10.66 -6.43 -13.10
CA TRP A 148 10.12 -5.54 -12.07
C TRP A 148 10.03 -6.24 -10.71
N PHE A 149 10.53 -5.60 -9.66
CA PHE A 149 10.31 -6.01 -8.28
C PHE A 149 8.99 -5.44 -7.76
N PHE A 150 8.15 -6.30 -7.19
CA PHE A 150 6.89 -5.91 -6.57
C PHE A 150 7.09 -5.85 -5.06
N LYS A 151 7.50 -4.68 -4.54
CA LYS A 151 7.63 -4.46 -3.10
C LYS A 151 6.25 -4.20 -2.51
N ARG A 152 5.81 -5.10 -1.64
CA ARG A 152 4.47 -5.04 -1.07
C ARG A 152 4.37 -3.98 0.02
N MET A 153 3.35 -3.13 -0.09
CA MET A 153 3.06 -2.00 0.82
C MET A 153 1.81 -2.24 1.68
N SER A 154 1.16 -3.40 1.52
CA SER A 154 -0.10 -3.73 2.19
C SER A 154 -0.09 -5.12 2.81
N LEU A 155 -1.07 -5.36 3.67
CA LEU A 155 -1.40 -6.67 4.23
C LEU A 155 -2.90 -6.94 4.07
N SER A 156 -3.25 -8.21 3.85
CA SER A 156 -4.63 -8.65 3.94
C SER A 156 -5.05 -8.74 5.41
N SER A 157 -6.36 -8.70 5.66
CA SER A 157 -6.91 -8.84 7.02
C SER A 157 -6.44 -10.13 7.71
N ALA A 158 -6.31 -11.22 6.96
CA ALA A 158 -5.80 -12.49 7.44
C ALA A 158 -4.33 -12.40 7.88
N GLN A 159 -3.50 -11.68 7.11
CA GLN A 159 -2.09 -11.47 7.45
C GLN A 159 -1.94 -10.56 8.67
N VAL A 160 -2.68 -9.46 8.74
CA VAL A 160 -2.72 -8.60 9.93
C VAL A 160 -3.14 -9.41 11.16
N ASN A 161 -4.20 -10.20 11.05
CA ASN A 161 -4.67 -11.04 12.16
C ASN A 161 -3.63 -12.08 12.59
N ALA A 162 -2.84 -12.62 11.65
CA ALA A 162 -1.73 -13.52 11.98
C ALA A 162 -0.63 -12.80 12.76
N VAL A 163 -0.25 -11.59 12.35
CA VAL A 163 0.73 -10.77 13.08
C VAL A 163 0.24 -10.45 14.48
N ILE A 164 -1.02 -10.04 14.64
CA ILE A 164 -1.60 -9.74 15.96
C ILE A 164 -1.60 -11.00 16.84
N LYS A 165 -1.99 -12.17 16.33
CA LYS A 165 -2.01 -13.42 17.11
C LYS A 165 -0.64 -13.88 17.59
N ASN A 166 0.43 -13.45 16.93
CA ASN A 166 1.81 -13.72 17.34
C ASN A 166 2.36 -12.71 18.35
N ASN A 167 1.62 -11.63 18.64
CA ASN A 167 2.02 -10.63 19.62
C ASN A 167 1.95 -11.21 21.05
N PRO A 168 3.02 -11.09 21.87
CA PRO A 168 3.03 -11.62 23.23
C PRO A 168 2.11 -10.87 24.21
N HIS A 169 1.66 -9.66 23.86
CA HIS A 169 0.85 -8.80 24.72
C HIS A 169 -0.66 -8.96 24.47
N LEU A 170 -1.13 -10.21 24.42
CA LEU A 170 -2.55 -10.55 24.28
C LEU A 170 -3.09 -11.19 25.57
N SER A 171 -4.31 -10.82 25.94
CA SER A 171 -5.07 -11.49 26.99
C SER A 171 -5.53 -12.88 26.50
N THR A 172 -5.70 -13.82 27.44
CA THR A 172 -6.28 -15.14 27.15
C THR A 172 -7.73 -15.06 26.63
N GLN A 173 -8.40 -13.93 26.81
CA GLN A 173 -9.76 -13.68 26.34
C GLN A 173 -9.81 -12.87 25.02
N TYR A 174 -8.67 -12.69 24.35
CA TYR A 174 -8.56 -11.85 23.17
C TYR A 174 -9.59 -12.17 22.07
N LYS A 175 -10.23 -11.12 21.55
CA LYS A 175 -11.08 -11.16 20.35
C LYS A 175 -10.70 -10.05 19.37
N GLY A 176 -10.42 -10.43 18.13
CA GLY A 176 -10.15 -9.50 17.02
C GLY A 176 -11.34 -9.40 16.07
N TYR A 177 -11.71 -8.18 15.68
CA TYR A 177 -12.78 -7.89 14.73
C TYR A 177 -12.18 -7.21 13.49
N GLN A 178 -12.22 -7.91 12.36
CA GLN A 178 -11.71 -7.42 11.07
C GLN A 178 -12.83 -6.62 10.36
N THR A 179 -12.53 -5.41 9.88
CA THR A 179 -13.51 -4.53 9.21
C THR A 179 -13.32 -4.44 7.71
N ASP A 180 -12.11 -4.65 7.20
CA ASP A 180 -11.76 -4.52 5.79
C ASP A 180 -10.87 -5.69 5.31
N GLY A 181 -10.64 -5.78 4.00
CA GLY A 181 -9.95 -6.93 3.39
C GLY A 181 -8.45 -6.74 3.15
N GLU A 182 -8.00 -5.52 2.85
CA GLU A 182 -6.62 -5.19 2.48
C GLU A 182 -6.27 -3.80 3.01
N TYR A 183 -5.10 -3.68 3.64
CA TYR A 183 -4.70 -2.48 4.36
C TYR A 183 -3.35 -1.97 3.89
N LEU A 184 -3.28 -0.71 3.46
CA LEU A 184 -2.03 0.03 3.30
C LEU A 184 -1.39 0.22 4.67
N ILE A 185 -0.14 -0.22 4.83
CA ILE A 185 0.62 0.00 6.06
C ILE A 185 1.38 1.33 5.93
N LEU A 186 1.05 2.30 6.79
CA LEU A 186 1.73 3.60 6.76
C LEU A 186 3.02 3.58 7.57
N PRO A 187 4.07 4.26 7.10
CA PRO A 187 5.26 4.51 7.90
C PRO A 187 4.94 5.38 9.15
N PRO A 188 5.68 5.21 10.25
CA PRO A 188 5.43 5.93 11.51
C PRO A 188 5.35 7.46 11.40
N TYR A 189 6.13 8.09 10.51
CA TYR A 189 6.12 9.54 10.38
C TYR A 189 4.75 10.06 9.90
N LEU A 190 4.05 9.33 9.03
CA LEU A 190 2.72 9.73 8.56
C LEU A 190 1.68 9.64 9.67
N TRP A 191 1.76 8.65 10.54
CA TRP A 191 0.92 8.59 11.73
C TRP A 191 1.11 9.83 12.61
N GLN A 192 2.35 10.27 12.82
CA GLN A 192 2.66 11.44 13.63
C GLN A 192 2.19 12.74 12.95
N GLU A 193 2.37 12.86 11.63
CA GLU A 193 1.85 13.98 10.84
C GLU A 193 0.31 14.05 10.91
N ILE A 194 -0.38 12.92 10.74
CA ILE A 194 -1.84 12.83 10.87
C ILE A 194 -2.26 13.19 12.28
N TRP A 195 -1.62 12.63 13.31
CA TRP A 195 -1.90 12.99 14.70
C TRP A 195 -1.76 14.50 14.94
N ASN A 196 -0.76 15.15 14.34
CA ASN A 196 -0.51 16.58 14.45
C ASN A 196 -1.64 17.44 13.85
N THR A 197 -2.40 16.95 12.87
CA THR A 197 -3.55 17.68 12.31
C THR A 197 -4.78 17.61 13.21
N THR A 198 -4.86 16.60 14.09
CA THR A 198 -5.99 16.39 14.99
C THR A 198 -6.03 17.42 16.13
N GLY A 199 -7.14 17.44 16.88
CA GLY A 199 -7.24 18.19 18.13
C GLY A 199 -6.38 17.64 19.27
N LEU A 200 -5.82 16.42 19.14
CA LEU A 200 -5.00 15.77 20.18
C LEU A 200 -3.67 16.51 20.37
N SER A 201 -3.10 17.06 19.29
CA SER A 201 -1.82 17.75 19.29
C SER A 201 -1.84 19.14 19.93
N LYS A 202 -3.00 19.78 19.99
CA LYS A 202 -3.13 21.20 20.32
C LYS A 202 -3.14 21.51 21.82
N GLY A 203 -2.87 20.53 22.69
CA GLY A 203 -2.88 20.68 24.16
C GLY A 203 -4.25 20.98 24.79
N ASN A 204 -5.29 21.22 23.96
CA ASN A 204 -6.66 21.54 24.37
C ASN A 204 -7.48 20.29 24.69
N LYS A 205 -7.12 19.14 24.10
CA LYS A 205 -7.71 17.84 24.42
C LYS A 205 -6.82 17.12 25.44
N LYS A 206 -6.92 17.56 26.70
CA LYS A 206 -6.27 16.87 27.84
C LYS A 206 -7.13 15.70 28.27
N TRP A 207 -6.47 14.66 28.79
CA TRP A 207 -7.17 13.57 29.46
C TRP A 207 -8.09 14.14 30.54
N ARG A 208 -9.36 13.73 30.48
CA ARG A 208 -10.39 14.06 31.44
C ARG A 208 -11.21 12.81 31.67
N ARG A 209 -11.24 12.36 32.91
CA ARG A 209 -11.98 11.17 33.35
C ARG A 209 -13.33 11.07 32.63
N GLU A 210 -13.54 9.95 31.93
CA GLU A 210 -14.76 9.53 31.22
C GLU A 210 -15.24 10.42 30.06
N ILE A 211 -15.10 11.75 30.14
CA ILE A 211 -15.59 12.66 29.10
C ILE A 211 -14.61 12.84 27.93
N PHE A 212 -13.33 12.57 28.18
CA PHE A 212 -12.26 12.57 27.19
C PHE A 212 -11.06 11.76 27.71
N ASP A 213 -11.21 10.45 27.85
CA ASP A 213 -10.17 9.53 28.32
C ASP A 213 -9.70 8.56 27.21
N CYS A 214 -9.04 7.45 27.59
CA CYS A 214 -8.17 6.71 26.66
C CYS A 214 -8.87 6.24 25.38
N ASP A 215 -10.13 5.84 25.46
CA ASP A 215 -10.92 5.36 24.32
C ASP A 215 -11.28 6.48 23.36
N ASP A 216 -11.58 7.69 23.86
CA ASP A 216 -11.80 8.86 23.00
C ASP A 216 -10.55 9.23 22.19
N PHE A 217 -9.37 9.19 22.83
CA PHE A 217 -8.11 9.46 22.11
C PHE A 217 -7.86 8.43 21.01
N ALA A 218 -8.04 7.14 21.33
CA ALA A 218 -7.82 6.06 20.37
C ALA A 218 -8.83 6.08 19.22
N LEU A 219 -10.09 6.45 19.51
CA LEU A 219 -11.13 6.60 18.50
C LEU A 219 -10.85 7.80 17.58
N VAL A 220 -10.48 8.96 18.14
CA VAL A 220 -10.12 10.16 17.35
C VAL A 220 -8.95 9.86 16.42
N MET A 221 -7.94 9.12 16.86
CA MET A 221 -6.81 8.76 16.01
C MET A 221 -7.22 7.84 14.85
N LYS A 222 -8.07 6.83 15.11
CA LYS A 222 -8.56 5.95 14.04
C LYS A 222 -9.42 6.70 13.03
N SER A 223 -10.30 7.60 13.49
CA SER A 223 -11.09 8.47 12.61
C SER A 223 -10.18 9.37 11.75
N ALA A 224 -9.14 9.96 12.34
CA ALA A 224 -8.23 10.84 11.60
C ALA A 224 -7.45 10.11 10.51
N ILE A 225 -6.99 8.88 10.75
CA ILE A 225 -6.33 8.08 9.71
C ILE A 225 -7.32 7.70 8.59
N ALA A 226 -8.56 7.35 8.95
CA ALA A 226 -9.58 7.02 7.96
C ALA A 226 -9.93 8.23 7.07
N GLU A 227 -10.17 9.40 7.66
CA GLU A 227 -10.42 10.65 6.95
C GLU A 227 -9.25 11.02 6.05
N TRP A 228 -8.02 10.99 6.58
CA TRP A 228 -6.82 11.25 5.80
C TRP A 228 -6.70 10.31 4.60
N GLY A 229 -6.98 9.02 4.78
CA GLY A 229 -6.92 8.05 3.68
C GLY A 229 -7.90 8.38 2.55
N ALA A 230 -9.15 8.71 2.91
CA ALA A 230 -10.19 9.07 1.97
C ALA A 230 -9.93 10.40 1.25
N GLU A 231 -9.28 11.36 1.89
CA GLU A 231 -8.90 12.64 1.28
C GLU A 231 -7.69 12.50 0.34
N LYS A 232 -6.74 11.61 0.67
CA LYS A 232 -5.49 11.49 -0.08
C LYS A 232 -5.62 10.61 -1.31
N TRP A 233 -6.36 9.52 -1.23
CA TRP A 233 -6.38 8.51 -2.29
C TRP A 233 -7.68 8.55 -3.08
N ARG A 234 -7.56 8.47 -4.41
CA ARG A 234 -8.71 8.38 -5.32
C ARG A 234 -9.10 6.94 -5.63
N ALA A 235 -8.18 5.99 -5.50
CA ALA A 235 -8.49 4.58 -5.61
C ALA A 235 -9.31 4.09 -4.40
N ASP A 236 -10.18 3.12 -4.64
CA ASP A 236 -10.96 2.41 -3.62
C ASP A 236 -10.46 0.95 -3.49
N GLY A 237 -11.19 0.12 -2.73
CA GLY A 237 -10.88 -1.31 -2.57
C GLY A 237 -9.79 -1.63 -1.55
N PHE A 238 -9.32 -0.65 -0.78
CA PHE A 238 -8.38 -0.85 0.33
C PHE A 238 -8.70 0.11 1.47
N ALA A 239 -8.18 -0.19 2.66
CA ALA A 239 -8.22 0.69 3.82
C ALA A 239 -6.79 1.14 4.19
N VAL A 240 -6.68 2.21 4.96
CA VAL A 240 -5.42 2.60 5.60
C VAL A 240 -5.36 1.94 6.99
N PHE A 241 -4.30 1.21 7.29
CA PHE A 241 -4.22 0.47 8.54
C PHE A 241 -4.16 1.41 9.75
N CYS A 242 -5.14 1.29 10.65
CA CYS A 242 -5.11 1.85 12.00
C CYS A 242 -5.93 0.95 12.90
N GLY A 243 -5.25 0.14 13.70
CA GLY A 243 -5.91 -0.70 14.67
C GLY A 243 -6.24 0.06 15.95
N LEU A 244 -7.29 -0.35 16.64
CA LEU A 244 -7.61 0.07 18.00
C LEU A 244 -7.70 -1.16 18.90
N MET A 245 -7.03 -1.12 20.05
CA MET A 245 -7.06 -2.16 21.07
C MET A 245 -7.64 -1.65 22.37
N LEU A 246 -8.39 -2.51 23.03
CA LEU A 246 -8.72 -2.40 24.45
C LEU A 246 -7.93 -3.46 25.20
N GLY A 247 -7.18 -3.04 26.20
CA GLY A 247 -6.34 -3.91 27.01
C GLY A 247 -6.42 -3.59 28.49
N THR A 248 -5.85 -4.47 29.30
CA THR A 248 -5.73 -4.27 30.74
C THR A 248 -4.27 -4.16 31.15
N LYS A 249 -4.00 -3.19 32.03
CA LYS A 249 -2.77 -3.06 32.82
C LYS A 249 -3.11 -3.27 34.31
N PRO A 250 -2.12 -3.46 35.20
CA PRO A 250 -2.41 -3.61 36.63
C PRO A 250 -3.29 -2.47 37.16
N GLY A 251 -4.51 -2.82 37.58
CA GLY A 251 -5.46 -1.88 38.19
C GLY A 251 -6.29 -1.00 37.23
N ALA A 252 -6.15 -1.10 35.90
CA ALA A 252 -6.94 -0.29 34.96
C ALA A 252 -7.07 -0.91 33.55
N ALA A 253 -8.16 -0.59 32.87
CA ALA A 253 -8.25 -0.76 31.41
C ALA A 253 -7.53 0.41 30.71
N HIS A 254 -7.12 0.20 29.46
CA HIS A 254 -6.51 1.21 28.60
C HIS A 254 -6.91 0.96 27.15
N ALA A 255 -7.21 2.04 26.42
CA ALA A 255 -7.45 2.01 24.99
C ALA A 255 -6.34 2.75 24.25
N TYR A 256 -5.90 2.17 23.14
CA TYR A 256 -4.73 2.65 22.38
C TYR A 256 -4.81 2.16 20.93
N ASN A 257 -3.97 2.73 20.07
CA ASN A 257 -3.88 2.31 18.68
C ASN A 257 -2.68 1.41 18.45
N PHE A 258 -2.63 0.80 17.27
CA PHE A 258 -1.46 0.07 16.82
C PHE A 258 -1.35 0.07 15.30
N THR A 259 -0.12 -0.09 14.83
CA THR A 259 0.24 -0.37 13.44
C THR A 259 1.00 -1.69 13.35
N ILE A 260 1.47 -2.04 12.15
CA ILE A 260 2.37 -3.18 11.89
C ILE A 260 3.74 -2.63 11.51
N SER A 261 4.82 -3.32 11.91
CA SER A 261 6.20 -2.96 11.53
C SER A 261 6.44 -3.03 10.02
N ASP A 262 7.46 -2.32 9.54
CA ASP A 262 7.79 -2.22 8.11
C ASP A 262 8.16 -3.57 7.46
N ASP A 263 8.68 -4.51 8.25
CA ASP A 263 8.98 -5.89 7.82
C ASP A 263 7.76 -6.83 7.92
N TYR A 264 6.61 -6.30 8.36
CA TYR A 264 5.35 -6.99 8.56
C TYR A 264 5.36 -8.15 9.56
N THR A 265 6.31 -8.15 10.51
CA THR A 265 6.46 -9.27 11.45
C THR A 265 5.83 -9.04 12.81
N LYS A 266 5.64 -7.79 13.25
CA LYS A 266 5.17 -7.48 14.61
C LYS A 266 4.17 -6.32 14.68
N VAL A 267 3.39 -6.32 15.75
CA VAL A 267 2.57 -5.20 16.17
C VAL A 267 3.47 -4.10 16.74
N VAL A 268 3.18 -2.84 16.42
CA VAL A 268 3.80 -1.67 17.05
C VAL A 268 2.67 -0.81 17.64
N PHE A 269 2.68 -0.62 18.95
CA PHE A 269 1.66 0.17 19.64
C PHE A 269 1.88 1.66 19.43
N PHE A 270 0.79 2.42 19.43
CA PHE A 270 0.79 3.88 19.35
C PHE A 270 -0.05 4.45 20.49
N GLU A 271 0.55 5.35 21.29
CA GLU A 271 -0.12 6.08 22.36
C GLU A 271 -0.66 7.42 21.83
N PRO A 272 -1.96 7.51 21.50
CA PRO A 272 -2.56 8.72 20.93
C PRO A 272 -2.60 9.90 21.90
N GLN A 273 -2.38 9.72 23.21
CA GLN A 273 -2.25 10.84 24.15
C GLN A 273 -0.90 11.55 24.06
N THR A 274 0.14 10.87 23.57
CA THR A 274 1.52 11.39 23.61
C THR A 274 2.26 11.34 22.28
N ASN A 275 1.62 10.84 21.22
CA ASN A 275 2.20 10.70 19.88
C ASN A 275 3.47 9.83 19.85
N LYS A 276 3.43 8.69 20.55
CA LYS A 276 4.59 7.80 20.71
C LYS A 276 4.31 6.38 20.23
N PHE A 277 5.29 5.82 19.53
CA PHE A 277 5.34 4.40 19.19
C PHE A 277 6.12 3.61 20.22
N MET A 278 5.67 2.40 20.51
CA MET A 278 6.25 1.52 21.53
C MET A 278 6.07 0.05 21.13
N ASP A 279 7.07 -0.78 21.43
CA ASP A 279 6.98 -2.24 21.24
C ASP A 279 6.18 -2.92 22.36
N ASP A 280 6.10 -2.31 23.55
CA ASP A 280 5.32 -2.78 24.70
C ASP A 280 4.67 -1.57 25.40
N ILE A 281 3.33 -1.56 25.48
CA ILE A 281 2.54 -0.51 26.14
C ILE A 281 2.13 -0.88 27.58
N GLY A 282 2.62 -2.01 28.10
CA GLY A 282 2.33 -2.51 29.44
C GLY A 282 0.88 -3.00 29.62
N CYS A 283 0.18 -3.27 28.51
CA CYS A 283 -1.20 -3.72 28.49
C CYS A 283 -1.32 -5.03 27.71
N ASN A 284 -2.14 -5.96 28.20
CA ASN A 284 -2.54 -7.15 27.45
C ASN A 284 -3.89 -6.89 26.78
N ALA A 285 -3.93 -6.90 25.45
CA ALA A 285 -5.14 -6.61 24.70
C ALA A 285 -6.15 -7.75 24.82
N TYR A 286 -7.39 -7.45 25.19
CA TYR A 286 -8.51 -8.40 25.18
C TYR A 286 -9.46 -8.17 24.01
N LEU A 287 -9.39 -7.01 23.36
CA LEU A 287 -10.14 -6.70 22.15
C LEU A 287 -9.25 -5.92 21.17
N ALA A 288 -9.35 -6.24 19.89
CA ALA A 288 -8.89 -5.36 18.81
C ALA A 288 -9.97 -5.23 17.74
N TYR A 289 -10.10 -4.06 17.15
CA TYR A 289 -10.82 -3.90 15.89
C TYR A 289 -9.95 -3.13 14.90
N PHE A 290 -9.93 -3.60 13.66
CA PHE A 290 -9.04 -3.10 12.63
C PHE A 290 -9.57 -3.42 11.24
#